data_AF-A0A2S6TRB6-F1
#
_entry.id   AF-A0A2S6TRB6-F1
#
_cell.length_a   1.000
_cell.length_b   1.000
_cell.length_c   1.000
_cell.angle_alpha   90.00
_cell.angle_beta   90.00
_cell.angle_gamma   90.00
#
_symmetry.space_group_name_H-M   'P 1'
#
loop_
_entity.id
_entity.type
_entity.pdbx_description
1 polymer ?
#
loop_
_entity_poly.entity_id
_entity_poly.type
_entity_poly.pdbx_seq_one_letter_code
_entity_poly.pdbx_strand_id
1 'polypeptide(L)'
;MNKKTKKAECLYRSNFSLAESPLWVPEEKLLYWVDINGPTINCLNPINGTFNFWRCHTQIGCVARAKNSELIAALKDGIYNFRPETGKFAKIVDPEPNKPENRLNDGKIDKTGRFLVGSMNDGNPDNPSGSLYQLSLNNKLSLLLDQIRIPNSIAWSPEGDIMYFS
;
A
#
# COMPACT_ATOMS: atom_id res chain seq x y z
N MET A 1 28.98 -21.10 18.48
CA MET A 1 27.65 -20.66 17.98
C MET A 1 27.61 -20.89 16.48
N ASN A 2 26.79 -21.83 16.00
CA ASN A 2 26.64 -22.05 14.55
C ASN A 2 25.88 -20.86 13.94
N LYS A 3 26.55 -20.07 13.10
CA LYS A 3 25.89 -19.06 12.26
C LYS A 3 24.92 -19.80 11.32
N LYS A 4 23.61 -19.70 11.58
CA LYS A 4 22.60 -20.08 10.59
C LYS A 4 22.77 -19.13 9.40
N THR A 5 23.31 -19.62 8.29
CA THR A 5 23.32 -18.91 7.01
C THR A 5 21.88 -18.79 6.52
N LYS A 6 21.40 -17.56 6.36
CA LYS A 6 20.11 -17.30 5.69
C LYS A 6 20.33 -17.45 4.18
N LYS A 7 19.49 -18.24 3.50
CA LYS A 7 19.48 -18.38 2.04
C LYS A 7 18.39 -17.48 1.48
N ALA A 8 18.70 -16.75 0.40
CA ALA A 8 17.71 -16.02 -0.38
C ALA A 8 17.36 -16.82 -1.64
N GLU A 9 16.09 -16.80 -2.02
CA GLU A 9 15.56 -17.48 -3.20
C GLU A 9 14.59 -16.54 -3.93
N CYS A 10 14.63 -16.56 -5.26
CA CYS A 10 13.71 -15.79 -6.09
C CYS A 10 12.43 -16.60 -6.28
N LEU A 11 11.37 -16.23 -5.57
CA LEU A 11 10.07 -16.91 -5.65
C LEU A 11 9.30 -16.60 -6.95
N TYR A 12 9.53 -15.43 -7.53
CA TYR A 12 8.88 -15.01 -8.77
C TYR A 12 9.78 -14.02 -9.51
N ARG A 13 9.99 -14.26 -10.81
CA ARG A 13 10.82 -13.41 -11.68
C ARG A 13 9.94 -12.71 -12.70
N SER A 14 9.91 -11.38 -12.64
CA SER A 14 9.20 -10.52 -13.58
C SER A 14 9.89 -9.15 -13.65
N ASN A 15 9.54 -8.35 -14.66
CA ASN A 15 10.06 -7.00 -14.89
C ASN A 15 9.06 -5.94 -14.43
N PHE A 16 8.79 -5.88 -13.12
CA PHE A 16 8.01 -4.80 -12.55
C PHE A 16 8.75 -3.48 -12.68
N SER A 17 8.05 -2.39 -13.00
CA SER A 17 8.67 -1.08 -13.16
C SER A 17 9.10 -0.49 -11.81
N LEU A 18 8.25 -0.59 -10.80
CA LEU A 18 8.57 -0.22 -9.42
C LEU A 18 7.70 -1.06 -8.46
N ALA A 19 8.22 -2.23 -8.08
CA ALA A 19 7.52 -3.14 -7.16
C ALA A 19 7.63 -2.66 -5.70
N GLU A 20 6.49 -2.49 -5.03
CA GLU A 20 6.40 -1.94 -3.67
C GLU A 20 5.26 -2.56 -2.86
N SER A 21 5.15 -2.16 -1.58
CA SER A 21 4.06 -2.53 -0.67
C SER A 21 3.81 -4.06 -0.56
N PRO A 22 4.83 -4.87 -0.18
CA PRO A 22 4.62 -6.29 0.02
C PRO A 22 3.71 -6.55 1.24
N LEU A 23 2.65 -7.31 1.02
CA LEU A 23 1.64 -7.66 2.01
C LEU A 23 1.44 -9.19 2.04
N TRP A 24 1.81 -9.82 3.14
CA TRP A 24 1.48 -11.22 3.40
C TRP A 24 0.11 -11.35 4.07
N VAL A 25 -0.76 -12.19 3.51
CA VAL A 25 -2.06 -12.55 4.08
C VAL A 25 -2.00 -14.00 4.57
N PRO A 26 -1.79 -14.26 5.88
CA PRO A 26 -1.56 -15.59 6.40
C PRO A 26 -2.72 -16.57 6.17
N GLU A 27 -3.95 -16.09 6.29
CA GLU A 27 -5.16 -16.93 6.21
C GLU A 27 -5.36 -17.49 4.80
N GLU A 28 -4.93 -16.73 3.78
CA GLU A 28 -5.04 -17.10 2.38
C GLU A 28 -3.73 -17.71 1.83
N LYS A 29 -2.63 -17.55 2.58
CA LYS A 29 -1.27 -17.89 2.15
C LYS A 29 -0.88 -17.20 0.84
N LEU A 30 -1.25 -15.92 0.73
CA LEU A 30 -1.02 -15.10 -0.45
C LEU A 30 -0.09 -13.93 -0.12
N LEU A 31 0.86 -13.68 -1.01
CA LEU A 31 1.70 -12.49 -1.02
C LEU A 31 1.16 -11.52 -2.06
N TYR A 32 0.72 -10.36 -1.62
CA TYR A 32 0.35 -9.23 -2.47
C TYR A 32 1.50 -8.22 -2.56
N TRP A 33 1.57 -7.50 -3.67
CA TRP A 33 2.41 -6.30 -3.84
C TRP A 33 1.84 -5.45 -4.98
N VAL A 34 2.37 -4.24 -5.15
CA VAL A 34 1.98 -3.37 -6.26
C VAL A 34 3.15 -3.15 -7.20
N ASP A 35 2.87 -2.83 -8.46
CA ASP A 35 3.82 -2.15 -9.34
C ASP A 35 3.29 -0.73 -9.59
N ILE A 36 3.97 0.27 -9.03
CA ILE A 36 3.49 1.65 -8.99
C ILE A 36 3.39 2.23 -10.40
N ASN A 37 4.46 2.07 -11.18
CA ASN A 37 4.61 2.64 -12.52
C ASN A 37 4.04 1.71 -13.61
N GLY A 38 3.99 0.41 -13.35
CA GLY A 38 3.20 -0.56 -14.11
C GLY A 38 1.90 -0.89 -13.38
N PRO A 39 0.94 0.05 -13.31
CA PRO A 39 -0.13 0.13 -12.29
C PRO A 39 -0.90 -1.18 -12.14
N THR A 40 -0.42 -2.04 -11.23
CA THR A 40 -0.98 -3.38 -11.01
C THR A 40 -0.95 -3.74 -9.53
N ILE A 41 -1.99 -4.42 -9.08
CA ILE A 41 -1.95 -5.24 -7.86
C ILE A 41 -1.56 -6.64 -8.29
N ASN A 42 -0.56 -7.21 -7.65
CA ASN A 42 0.00 -8.52 -7.95
C ASN A 42 -0.24 -9.45 -6.75
N CYS A 43 -0.44 -10.74 -7.01
CA CYS A 43 -0.67 -11.74 -5.99
C CYS A 43 0.01 -13.06 -6.36
N LEU A 44 0.76 -13.62 -5.42
CA LEU A 44 1.46 -14.90 -5.55
C LEU A 44 1.06 -15.83 -4.40
N ASN A 45 0.69 -17.05 -4.72
CA ASN A 45 0.71 -18.16 -3.78
C ASN A 45 2.08 -18.85 -3.86
N PRO A 46 2.97 -18.69 -2.86
CA PRO A 46 4.33 -19.23 -2.91
C PRO A 46 4.39 -20.75 -2.74
N ILE A 47 3.28 -21.41 -2.37
CA ILE A 47 3.24 -22.86 -2.13
C ILE A 47 3.05 -23.62 -3.44
N ASN A 48 2.16 -23.15 -4.31
CA ASN A 48 1.83 -23.79 -5.58
C ASN A 48 2.28 -22.98 -6.81
N GLY A 49 2.81 -21.78 -6.63
CA GLY A 49 3.29 -20.90 -7.70
C GLY A 49 2.19 -20.17 -8.47
N THR A 50 0.93 -20.23 -8.05
CA THR A 50 -0.16 -19.50 -8.72
C THR A 50 0.07 -18.00 -8.61
N PHE A 51 0.05 -17.32 -9.76
CA PHE A 51 0.22 -15.88 -9.87
C PHE A 51 -1.00 -15.23 -10.53
N ASN A 52 -1.49 -14.15 -9.94
CA ASN A 52 -2.57 -13.31 -10.46
C ASN A 52 -2.16 -11.84 -10.43
N PHE A 53 -2.75 -11.04 -11.30
CA PHE A 53 -2.61 -9.59 -11.25
C PHE A 53 -3.88 -8.89 -11.72
N TRP A 54 -4.06 -7.65 -11.28
CA TRP A 54 -5.16 -6.77 -11.67
C TRP A 54 -4.61 -5.41 -12.05
N ARG A 55 -5.01 -4.90 -13.22
CA ARG A 55 -4.63 -3.55 -13.67
C ARG A 55 -5.41 -2.50 -12.90
N CYS A 56 -4.72 -1.44 -12.50
CA CYS A 56 -5.31 -0.24 -11.93
C CYS A 56 -5.48 0.83 -13.02
N HIS A 57 -6.42 1.76 -12.85
CA HIS A 57 -6.65 2.84 -13.81
C HIS A 57 -5.64 3.99 -13.69
N THR A 58 -4.88 4.04 -12.59
CA THR A 58 -3.80 5.00 -12.35
C THR A 58 -2.75 4.36 -11.43
N GLN A 59 -1.64 5.06 -11.18
CA GLN A 59 -0.57 4.62 -10.28
C GLN A 59 -1.15 4.19 -8.93
N ILE A 60 -0.62 3.09 -8.39
CA ILE A 60 -1.03 2.54 -7.10
C ILE A 60 0.18 2.50 -6.18
N GLY A 61 0.12 3.22 -5.06
CA GLY A 61 1.22 3.31 -4.11
C GLY A 61 1.31 2.10 -3.18
N CYS A 62 0.17 1.67 -2.64
CA CYS A 62 0.13 0.56 -1.68
C CYS A 62 -1.21 -0.17 -1.64
N VAL A 63 -1.19 -1.35 -1.03
CA VAL A 63 -2.37 -2.11 -0.62
C VAL A 63 -2.27 -2.53 0.84
N ALA A 64 -3.42 -2.63 1.51
CA ALA A 64 -3.51 -3.16 2.86
C ALA A 64 -4.71 -4.11 2.98
N ARG A 65 -4.64 -5.07 3.92
CA ARG A 65 -5.69 -6.07 4.11
C ARG A 65 -6.95 -5.46 4.72
N ALA A 66 -8.08 -5.53 4.02
CA ALA A 66 -9.39 -5.19 4.58
C ALA A 66 -10.12 -6.44 5.10
N LYS A 67 -11.36 -6.25 5.58
CA LYS A 67 -12.24 -7.36 5.98
C LYS A 67 -12.76 -8.12 4.74
N ASN A 68 -13.27 -9.34 4.95
CA ASN A 68 -13.98 -10.12 3.93
C ASN A 68 -13.19 -10.36 2.63
N SER A 69 -11.89 -10.63 2.74
CA SER A 69 -10.99 -10.84 1.59
C SER A 69 -10.88 -9.66 0.63
N GLU A 70 -11.32 -8.47 1.04
CA GLU A 70 -11.07 -7.22 0.33
C GLU A 70 -9.69 -6.66 0.69
N LEU A 71 -9.20 -5.75 -0.17
CA LEU A 71 -8.04 -4.92 0.11
C LEU A 71 -8.47 -3.44 0.16
N ILE A 72 -7.78 -2.64 0.95
CA ILE A 72 -7.74 -1.20 0.73
C ILE A 72 -6.61 -0.94 -0.27
N ALA A 73 -6.89 -0.17 -1.32
CA ALA A 73 -5.92 0.21 -2.35
C ALA A 73 -5.78 1.73 -2.40
N ALA A 74 -4.55 2.23 -2.31
CA ALA A 74 -4.24 3.64 -2.40
C ALA A 74 -3.71 3.97 -3.79
N LEU A 75 -4.59 4.47 -4.64
CA LEU A 75 -4.28 4.92 -5.99
C LEU A 75 -3.96 6.42 -5.97
N LYS A 76 -3.35 6.93 -7.05
CA LYS A 76 -3.02 8.35 -7.22
C LYS A 76 -4.21 9.26 -6.92
N ASP A 77 -5.41 8.86 -7.36
CA ASP A 77 -6.64 9.65 -7.27
C ASP A 77 -7.56 9.25 -6.10
N GLY A 78 -7.08 8.45 -5.15
CA GLY A 78 -7.80 8.20 -3.91
C GLY A 78 -7.62 6.80 -3.30
N ILE A 79 -8.38 6.59 -2.23
CA ILE A 79 -8.43 5.34 -1.48
C ILE A 79 -9.66 4.56 -1.92
N TYR A 80 -9.49 3.28 -2.18
CA TYR A 80 -10.52 2.40 -2.72
C TYR A 80 -10.63 1.12 -1.88
N ASN A 81 -11.84 0.58 -1.78
CA ASN A 81 -12.02 -0.84 -1.51
C ASN A 81 -11.80 -1.61 -2.82
N PHE A 82 -10.96 -2.62 -2.80
CA PHE A 82 -10.67 -3.49 -3.93
C PHE A 82 -11.09 -4.92 -3.61
N ARG A 83 -11.82 -5.54 -4.55
CA ARG A 83 -12.29 -6.94 -4.45
C ARG A 83 -11.52 -7.83 -5.42
N PRO A 84 -10.50 -8.59 -4.98
CA PRO A 84 -9.71 -9.46 -5.85
C PRO A 84 -10.57 -10.44 -6.67
N GLU A 85 -11.63 -11.00 -6.07
CA GLU A 85 -12.55 -11.94 -6.73
C GLU A 85 -13.18 -11.38 -8.01
N THR A 86 -13.49 -10.08 -8.03
CA THR A 86 -14.19 -9.44 -9.15
C THR A 86 -13.33 -8.43 -9.91
N GLY A 87 -12.14 -8.10 -9.40
CA GLY A 87 -11.30 -7.02 -9.91
C GLY A 87 -11.88 -5.62 -9.77
N LYS A 88 -12.95 -5.44 -8.97
CA LYS A 88 -13.65 -4.15 -8.85
C LYS A 88 -13.01 -3.25 -7.79
N PHE A 89 -12.92 -1.97 -8.14
CA PHE A 89 -12.56 -0.86 -7.26
C PHE A 89 -13.80 -0.04 -6.90
N ALA A 90 -13.99 0.25 -5.63
CA ALA A 90 -15.03 1.13 -5.12
C ALA A 90 -14.38 2.28 -4.35
N LYS A 91 -14.49 3.51 -4.87
CA LYS A 91 -13.84 4.69 -4.27
C LYS A 91 -14.44 4.97 -2.90
N ILE A 92 -13.56 5.18 -1.91
CA ILE A 92 -13.94 5.62 -0.56
C ILE A 92 -13.83 7.14 -0.48
N VAL A 93 -12.63 7.67 -0.71
CA VAL A 93 -12.33 9.10 -0.60
C VAL A 93 -11.07 9.44 -1.37
N ASP A 94 -10.99 10.66 -1.90
CA ASP A 94 -9.75 11.26 -2.37
C ASP A 94 -9.20 12.20 -1.29
N PRO A 95 -8.03 11.94 -0.70
CA PRO A 95 -7.42 12.83 0.28
C PRO A 95 -7.00 14.20 -0.26
N GLU A 96 -6.70 14.30 -1.56
CA GLU A 96 -6.06 15.46 -2.17
C GLU A 96 -6.64 15.80 -3.56
N PRO A 97 -7.97 15.98 -3.71
CA PRO A 97 -8.61 16.19 -5.03
C PRO A 97 -8.15 17.48 -5.74
N ASN A 98 -7.54 18.40 -4.99
CA ASN A 98 -7.03 19.67 -5.50
C ASN A 98 -5.50 19.66 -5.75
N LYS A 99 -4.82 18.52 -5.62
CA LYS A 99 -3.37 18.37 -5.85
C LYS A 99 -3.09 17.28 -6.90
N PRO A 100 -3.36 17.52 -8.20
CA PRO A 100 -3.24 16.50 -9.25
C PRO A 100 -1.80 16.00 -9.50
N GLU A 101 -0.81 16.75 -9.05
CA GLU A 101 0.61 16.37 -9.09
C GLU A 101 0.99 15.39 -7.97
N ASN A 102 0.15 15.28 -6.93
CA ASN A 102 0.38 14.33 -5.86
C ASN A 102 -0.15 12.94 -6.22
N ARG A 103 0.44 11.93 -5.59
CA ARG A 103 -0.08 10.56 -5.53
C ARG A 103 0.07 10.00 -4.13
N LEU A 104 -0.71 8.98 -3.80
CA LEU A 104 -0.48 8.16 -2.62
C LEU A 104 0.76 7.26 -2.83
N ASN A 105 1.56 7.07 -1.78
CA ASN A 105 2.79 6.26 -1.80
C ASN A 105 2.66 5.08 -0.83
N ASP A 106 3.33 5.08 0.31
CA ASP A 106 3.20 3.98 1.27
C ASP A 106 2.04 4.17 2.25
N GLY A 107 1.52 3.05 2.75
CA GLY A 107 0.37 3.02 3.63
C GLY A 107 0.22 1.70 4.36
N LYS A 108 -0.39 1.75 5.54
CA LYS A 108 -0.52 0.59 6.42
C LYS A 108 -1.71 0.70 7.35
N ILE A 109 -2.26 -0.43 7.73
CA ILE A 109 -3.34 -0.50 8.72
C ILE A 109 -2.72 -0.61 10.12
N ASP A 110 -3.21 0.19 11.05
CA ASP A 110 -2.84 0.11 12.46
C ASP A 110 -3.57 -1.02 13.20
N LYS A 111 -3.19 -1.30 14.44
CA LYS A 111 -3.81 -2.36 15.27
C LYS A 111 -5.30 -2.17 15.54
N THR A 112 -5.85 -0.98 15.30
CA THR A 112 -7.27 -0.64 15.50
C THR A 112 -8.07 -0.70 14.20
N GLY A 113 -7.43 -1.02 13.07
CA GLY A 113 -8.07 -1.10 11.77
C GLY A 113 -8.16 0.23 11.01
N ARG A 114 -7.46 1.27 11.46
CA ARG A 114 -7.38 2.56 10.74
C ARG A 114 -6.30 2.44 9.66
N PHE A 115 -6.58 2.91 8.46
CA PHE A 115 -5.63 2.92 7.36
C PHE A 115 -4.88 4.25 7.33
N LEU A 116 -3.56 4.22 7.47
CA LEU A 116 -2.71 5.38 7.29
C LEU A 116 -2.09 5.34 5.90
N VAL A 117 -1.98 6.49 5.26
CA VAL A 117 -1.39 6.61 3.92
C VAL A 117 -0.72 7.95 3.74
N GLY A 118 0.49 7.94 3.19
CA GLY A 118 1.22 9.13 2.83
C GLY A 118 1.01 9.50 1.36
N SER A 119 0.98 10.80 1.08
CA SER A 119 1.04 11.34 -0.27
C SER A 119 2.37 12.05 -0.55
N MET A 120 2.71 12.19 -1.83
CA MET A 120 3.91 12.88 -2.30
C MET A 120 3.66 13.53 -3.65
N ASN A 121 4.47 14.52 -4.01
CA ASN A 121 4.55 15.02 -5.37
C ASN A 121 5.26 13.99 -6.28
N ASP A 122 4.60 13.54 -7.34
CA ASP A 122 5.16 12.50 -8.21
C ASP A 122 6.19 13.07 -9.20
N GLY A 123 5.98 14.30 -9.67
CA GLY A 123 6.85 14.95 -10.66
C GLY A 123 8.01 15.75 -10.06
N ASN A 124 7.92 16.14 -8.79
CA ASN A 124 8.92 16.95 -8.08
C ASN A 124 9.09 16.46 -6.63
N PRO A 125 9.86 15.39 -6.39
CA PRO A 125 9.98 14.77 -5.06
C PRO A 125 10.59 15.68 -3.98
N ASP A 126 11.28 16.76 -4.35
CA ASP A 126 11.83 17.72 -3.39
C ASP A 126 10.77 18.70 -2.86
N ASN A 127 9.66 18.85 -3.58
CA ASN A 127 8.53 19.66 -3.15
C ASN A 127 7.79 18.96 -2.00
N PRO A 128 7.77 19.54 -0.78
CA PRO A 128 7.08 18.95 0.37
C PRO A 128 5.57 19.21 0.28
N SER A 129 4.90 18.82 -0.82
CA SER A 129 3.45 19.00 -0.99
C SER A 129 2.62 17.83 -0.46
N GLY A 130 3.27 16.77 -0.01
CA GLY A 130 2.67 15.55 0.52
C GLY A 130 2.21 15.69 1.97
N SER A 131 1.39 14.74 2.39
CA SER A 131 0.80 14.70 3.73
C SER A 131 0.61 13.25 4.20
N LEU A 132 0.50 13.04 5.50
CA LEU A 132 0.12 11.76 6.10
C LEU A 132 -1.33 11.83 6.53
N TYR A 133 -2.15 10.90 6.04
CA TYR A 133 -3.57 10.80 6.35
C TYR A 133 -3.87 9.55 7.16
N GLN A 134 -4.99 9.59 7.87
CA GLN A 134 -5.60 8.46 8.55
C GLN A 134 -7.07 8.34 8.12
N LEU A 135 -7.42 7.23 7.48
CA LEU A 135 -8.79 6.83 7.21
C LEU A 135 -9.29 5.92 8.35
N SER A 136 -10.35 6.36 9.01
CA SER A 136 -10.99 5.59 10.09
C SER A 136 -12.00 4.56 9.57
N LEU A 137 -12.47 3.68 10.45
CA LEU A 137 -13.43 2.61 10.13
C LEU A 137 -14.79 3.09 9.62
N ASN A 138 -15.15 4.36 9.87
CA ASN A 138 -16.37 4.98 9.34
C ASN A 138 -16.10 5.86 8.11
N ASN A 139 -14.96 5.64 7.44
CA ASN A 139 -14.48 6.39 6.28
C ASN A 139 -14.24 7.89 6.51
N LYS A 140 -14.14 8.34 7.78
CA LYS A 140 -13.68 9.69 8.07
C LYS A 140 -12.17 9.79 7.90
N LEU A 141 -11.75 10.71 7.03
CA LEU A 141 -10.35 11.04 6.79
C LEU A 141 -9.87 12.09 7.80
N SER A 142 -8.63 11.96 8.27
CA SER A 142 -7.97 12.96 9.13
C SER A 142 -6.55 13.20 8.61
N LEU A 143 -6.13 14.47 8.59
CA LEU A 143 -4.75 14.85 8.35
C LEU A 143 -3.95 14.65 9.66
N LEU A 144 -2.83 13.94 9.59
CA LEU A 144 -1.94 13.71 10.73
C LEU A 144 -0.69 14.61 10.67
N LEU A 145 -0.08 14.70 9.50
CA LEU A 145 1.12 15.50 9.23
C LEU A 145 1.04 16.09 7.82
N ASP A 146 1.63 17.25 7.61
CA ASP A 146 1.78 17.90 6.30
C ASP A 146 3.26 18.17 6.00
N GLN A 147 3.53 18.83 4.87
CA GLN A 147 4.87 19.21 4.43
C GLN A 147 5.82 18.02 4.25
N ILE A 148 5.31 16.93 3.71
CA ILE A 148 6.05 15.68 3.47
C ILE A 148 6.54 15.62 2.03
N ARG A 149 7.79 15.22 1.83
CA ARG A 149 8.37 14.99 0.49
C ARG A 149 7.99 13.62 -0.06
N ILE A 150 8.52 12.55 0.55
CA ILE A 150 8.31 11.17 0.11
C ILE A 150 8.02 10.31 1.35
N PRO A 151 6.76 9.91 1.61
CA PRO A 151 6.42 9.03 2.72
C PRO A 151 6.61 7.58 2.30
N ASN A 152 7.58 6.88 2.90
CA ASN A 152 7.98 5.54 2.46
C ASN A 152 7.65 4.40 3.42
N SER A 153 7.62 4.64 4.74
CA SER A 153 7.46 3.53 5.67
C SER A 153 6.64 3.93 6.88
N ILE A 154 5.62 3.12 7.16
CA ILE A 154 4.81 3.19 8.37
C ILE A 154 4.98 1.88 9.14
N ALA A 155 5.34 1.96 10.42
CA ALA A 155 5.41 0.82 11.30
C ALA A 155 5.01 1.21 12.73
N TRP A 156 4.75 0.21 13.57
CA TRP A 156 4.44 0.41 14.97
C TRP A 156 5.35 -0.44 15.85
N SER A 157 5.59 0.02 17.09
CA SER A 157 6.12 -0.85 18.14
C SER A 157 5.22 -2.09 18.29
N PRO A 158 5.77 -3.23 18.76
CA PRO A 158 4.96 -4.42 19.06
C PRO A 158 3.75 -4.12 19.97
N GLU A 159 3.91 -3.20 20.91
CA GLU A 159 2.92 -2.71 21.86
C GLU A 159 1.92 -1.73 21.20
N GLY A 160 2.30 -1.14 20.07
CA GLY A 160 1.49 -0.25 19.24
C GLY A 160 1.24 1.13 19.85
N ASP A 161 2.13 1.58 20.73
CA ASP A 161 2.14 2.90 21.37
C ASP A 161 3.07 3.91 20.68
N ILE A 162 4.03 3.41 19.88
CA ILE A 162 4.94 4.23 19.06
C ILE A 162 4.67 3.92 17.59
N MET A 163 4.48 4.97 16.79
CA MET A 163 4.47 4.89 15.33
C MET A 163 5.82 5.37 14.79
N TYR A 164 6.44 4.56 13.93
CA TYR A 164 7.63 4.92 13.16
C TYR A 164 7.19 5.35 11.77
N PHE A 165 7.73 6.47 11.31
CA PHE A 165 7.40 7.08 10.03
C PHE A 165 8.65 7.67 9.39
N SER A 166 8.82 7.47 8.08
CA SER A 166 9.91 8.03 7.26
C SER A 166 9.41 8.55 5.94
#